data_AF-A0A4Q2T0G0-F1
#
_entry.id   AF-A0A4Q2T0G0-F1
#
_cell.length_a   1.000
_cell.length_b   1.000
_cell.length_c   1.000
_cell.angle_alpha   90.00
_cell.angle_beta   90.00
_cell.angle_gamma   90.00
#
_symmetry.space_group_name_H-M   'P 1'
#
loop_
_entity.id
_entity.type
_entity.pdbx_description
1 polymer ?
#
loop_
_entity_poly.entity_id
_entity_poly.type
_entity_poly.pdbx_seq_one_letter_code
_entity_poly.pdbx_strand_id
1 'polypeptide(L)' 'MKRYFETKAEVGALKAQLEAARRAAGAEIATFYDPRSNLEHADVIVRQEQLKRDMLRLMDWAEAWGRGETSGSAG' A
#
# COMPACT_ATOMS: atom_id res chain seq x y z
N MET A 1 -4.67 20.18 9.96
CA MET A 1 -5.15 20.32 8.56
C MET A 1 -4.06 20.67 7.54
N LYS A 2 -3.15 21.62 7.80
CA LYS A 2 -2.06 22.00 6.86
C LYS A 2 -1.23 20.81 6.35
N ARG A 3 -0.72 19.98 7.25
CA ARG A 3 0.08 18.78 6.94
C ARG A 3 -0.64 17.80 5.99
N TYR A 4 -1.95 17.63 6.17
CA TYR A 4 -2.75 16.72 5.33
C TYR A 4 -2.81 17.20 3.88
N PHE A 5 -2.98 18.51 3.65
CA PHE A 5 -3.01 19.06 2.30
C PHE A 5 -1.62 19.07 1.65
N GLU A 6 -0.57 19.31 2.41
CA GLU A 6 0.82 19.18 1.94
C GLU A 6 1.11 17.75 1.48
N THR A 7 0.81 16.76 2.31
CA THR A 7 0.96 15.34 1.95
C THR A 7 0.07 14.96 0.77
N LYS A 8 -1.17 15.46 0.69
CA LYS A 8 -2.06 15.20 -0.45
C LYS A 8 -1.53 15.80 -1.76
N ALA A 9 -0.94 17.00 -1.70
CA ALA A 9 -0.32 17.64 -2.85
C ALA A 9 0.93 16.87 -3.32
N GLU A 10 1.75 16.41 -2.37
CA GLU A 10 2.94 15.60 -2.64
C GLU A 10 2.60 14.25 -3.29
N VAL A 11 1.56 13.57 -2.78
CA VAL A 11 1.00 12.35 -3.41
C VAL A 11 0.49 12.64 -4.82
N GLY A 12 -0.19 13.77 -5.03
CA GLY A 12 -0.67 14.19 -6.35
C GLY A 12 0.49 14.42 -7.34
N ALA A 13 1.55 15.07 -6.89
CA ALA A 13 2.76 15.31 -7.69
C ALA A 13 3.47 14.01 -8.06
N LEU A 14 3.62 13.07 -7.11
CA LEU A 14 4.22 11.76 -7.37
C LEU A 14 3.42 10.95 -8.40
N LYS A 15 2.09 10.96 -8.31
CA LYS A 15 1.22 10.32 -9.31
C LYS A 15 1.38 10.93 -10.70
N ALA A 16 1.46 12.25 -10.78
CA ALA A 16 1.66 12.94 -12.06
C ALA A 16 3.02 12.61 -12.69
N GLN A 17 4.08 12.54 -11.88
CA GLN A 17 5.41 12.13 -12.34
C GLN A 17 5.43 10.68 -12.83
N LEU A 18 4.76 9.77 -12.12
CA LEU A 18 4.66 8.37 -12.52
C LEU A 18 3.92 8.23 -13.87
N GLU A 19 2.81 8.93 -14.07
CA GLU A 19 2.09 8.92 -15.34
C GLU A 19 2.90 9.57 -16.48
N ALA A 20 3.70 10.60 -16.19
CA ALA A 20 4.62 11.19 -17.16
C ALA A 20 5.73 10.20 -17.56
N ALA A 21 6.34 9.51 -16.59
CA ALA A 21 7.35 8.47 -16.83
C ALA A 21 6.76 7.30 -17.63
N ARG A 22 5.54 6.86 -17.32
CA ARG A 22 4.82 5.84 -18.10
C ARG A 22 4.62 6.28 -19.55
N ARG A 23 4.14 7.50 -19.77
CA ARG A 23 3.95 8.04 -21.13
C ARG A 23 5.27 8.11 -21.90
N ALA A 24 6.35 8.53 -21.24
CA ALA A 24 7.69 8.62 -21.83
C ALA A 24 8.29 7.25 -22.17
N ALA A 25 8.00 6.22 -21.36
CA ALA A 25 8.42 4.85 -21.63
C ALA A 25 7.73 4.21 -22.85
N GLY A 26 6.65 4.82 -23.37
CA GLY A 26 5.91 4.32 -24.53
C GLY A 26 5.24 2.95 -24.31
N ALA A 27 5.20 2.47 -23.07
CA ALA A 27 4.61 1.18 -22.72
C ALA A 27 3.08 1.28 -22.67
N GLU A 28 2.42 0.30 -23.29
CA GLU A 28 0.98 0.09 -23.15
C GLU A 28 0.62 -0.06 -21.66
N ILE A 29 -0.40 0.67 -21.21
CA ILE A 29 -0.83 0.72 -19.79
C ILE A 29 -1.12 -0.69 -19.29
N ALA A 30 -1.77 -1.48 -20.15
CA ALA A 30 -2.11 -2.86 -19.87
C ALA A 30 -0.86 -3.69 -19.57
N THR A 31 0.24 -3.47 -20.30
CA THR A 31 1.48 -4.25 -20.12
C THR A 31 2.24 -3.83 -18.87
N PHE A 32 2.26 -2.52 -18.57
CA PHE A 32 2.99 -1.99 -17.41
C PHE A 32 2.38 -2.46 -16.08
N TYR A 33 1.05 -2.50 -16.01
CA TYR A 33 0.31 -2.94 -14.82
C TYR A 33 -0.15 -4.40 -14.88
N ASP A 34 0.16 -5.17 -15.92
CA ASP A 34 -0.14 -6.60 -15.93
C ASP A 34 0.93 -7.35 -15.12
N PRO A 35 0.59 -7.88 -13.94
CA PRO A 35 1.54 -8.65 -13.12
C PRO A 35 1.98 -9.96 -13.78
N ARG A 36 1.31 -10.41 -14.85
CA ARG A 36 1.75 -11.59 -15.63
C ARG A 36 2.94 -11.27 -16.53
N SER A 37 3.09 -10.02 -16.98
CA SER A 37 4.20 -9.56 -17.82
C SER A 37 5.23 -8.71 -17.06
N ASN A 38 4.87 -8.18 -15.90
CA ASN A 38 5.74 -7.37 -15.06
C ASN A 38 5.89 -7.97 -13.66
N LEU A 39 6.94 -8.77 -13.46
CA LEU A 39 7.23 -9.45 -12.20
C LEU A 39 7.49 -8.47 -11.05
N GLU A 40 8.11 -7.32 -11.33
CA GLU A 40 8.34 -6.28 -10.31
C GLU A 40 7.00 -5.72 -9.79
N HIS A 41 6.03 -5.52 -10.69
CA HIS A 41 4.68 -5.11 -10.29
C HIS A 41 3.95 -6.22 -9.51
N ALA A 42 4.15 -7.49 -9.89
CA ALA A 42 3.59 -8.63 -9.16
C ALA A 42 4.11 -8.69 -7.71
N ASP A 43 5.42 -8.49 -7.50
CA ASP A 43 6.03 -8.46 -6.15
C ASP A 43 5.47 -7.31 -5.30
N VAL A 44 5.25 -6.14 -5.91
CA VAL A 44 4.60 -5.00 -5.24
C VAL A 44 3.18 -5.36 -4.79
N ILE A 45 2.40 -6.06 -5.62
CA ILE A 45 1.04 -6.51 -5.27
C ILE A 45 1.07 -7.47 -4.07
N VAL A 46 1.98 -8.45 -4.09
CA VAL A 46 2.13 -9.42 -2.98
C VAL A 46 2.50 -8.70 -1.68
N ARG A 47 3.47 -7.77 -1.74
CA ARG A 47 3.88 -6.99 -0.57
C ARG A 47 2.76 -6.12 -0.04
N GLN A 48 1.98 -5.50 -0.93
CA GLN A 48 0.82 -4.69 -0.53
C GLN A 48 -0.23 -5.53 0.18
N GLU A 49 -0.52 -6.74 -0.31
CA GLU A 49 -1.49 -7.65 0.32
C GLU A 49 -1.02 -8.06 1.72
N GLN A 50 0.26 -8.39 1.87
CA GLN A 50 0.83 -8.72 3.18
C GLN A 50 0.69 -7.55 4.17
N LEU A 51 1.03 -6.33 3.74
CA LEU A 51 0.89 -5.13 4.59
C LEU A 51 -0.55 -4.88 5.02
N LYS A 52 -1.55 -5.10 4.14
CA LYS A 52 -2.96 -4.96 4.50
C LYS A 52 -3.38 -5.96 5.58
N ARG A 53 -2.94 -7.21 5.47
CA ARG A 53 -3.22 -8.25 6.48
C ARG A 53 -2.59 -7.91 7.83
N ASP A 54 -1.36 -7.39 7.82
CA ASP A 54 -0.68 -7.00 9.04
C ASP A 54 -1.36 -5.79 9.70
N MET A 55 -1.84 -4.82 8.91
CA MET A 55 -2.65 -3.73 9.44
C MET A 55 -3.93 -4.23 10.11
N LEU A 56 -4.66 -5.17 9.50
CA LEU A 56 -5.87 -5.75 10.09
C LEU A 56 -5.57 -6.43 11.43
N ARG A 57 -4.51 -7.25 11.50
CA ARG A 57 -4.09 -7.91 12.75
C ARG A 57 -3.75 -6.92 13.86
N LEU A 58 -3.06 -5.82 13.50
CA LEU A 58 -2.74 -4.77 14.47
C LEU A 58 -4.00 -4.07 14.98
N MET A 59 -5.01 -3.86 14.14
CA MET A 59 -6.29 -3.30 14.57
C MET A 59 -7.04 -4.28 15.49
N ASP A 60 -7.10 -5.57 15.14
CA ASP A 60 -7.72 -6.59 15.99
C ASP A 60 -7.06 -6.65 17.38
N TRP A 61 -5.73 -6.58 17.43
CA TRP A 61 -4.99 -6.52 18.70
C TRP A 61 -5.26 -5.25 19.50
N ALA A 62 -5.31 -4.09 18.84
CA ALA A 62 -5.64 -2.83 19.50
C ALA A 62 -7.05 -2.87 20.10
N GLU A 63 -8.02 -3.45 19.38
CA GLU A 63 -9.38 -3.63 19.86
C GLU A 63 -9.46 -4.60 21.05
N ALA A 64 -8.76 -5.74 20.99
CA ALA A 64 -8.69 -6.69 22.10
C ALA A 64 -8.07 -6.08 23.36
N TRP A 65 -6.98 -5.34 23.20
CA TRP A 65 -6.39 -4.56 24.30
C TRP A 65 -7.38 -3.54 24.87
N GLY A 66 -8.15 -2.85 24.02
CA GLY A 66 -9.19 -1.91 24.44
C GLY A 66 -10.34 -2.56 25.23
N ARG A 67 -10.62 -3.85 24.99
CA ARG A 67 -11.60 -4.65 25.75
C ARG A 67 -11.04 -5.23 27.05
N GLY A 68 -9.75 -5.04 27.34
CA GLY A 68 -9.08 -5.66 28.49
C GLY A 68 -8.76 -7.15 28.29
N GLU A 69 -8.88 -7.65 27.06
CA GLU A 69 -8.49 -9.00 26.69
C GLU A 69 -6.98 -9.02 26.44
N THR A 70 -6.18 -9.07 27.51
CA THR A 70 -4.78 -9.47 27.35
C THR A 70 -4.79 -10.92 26.92
N SER A 71 -4.39 -11.20 25.67
CA SER A 71 -4.13 -12.56 25.23
C SER A 71 -3.14 -13.17 26.23
N GLY A 72 -3.65 -14.08 27.05
CA GLY A 72 -2.85 -14.79 28.02
C GLY A 72 -1.67 -15.41 27.30
N SER A 73 -0.48 -15.13 27.82
CA SER A 73 0.73 -15.91 27.57
C SER A 73 0.38 -17.39 27.62
N ALA A 74 0.26 -18.04 26.47
CA ALA A 74 0.19 -19.49 26.39
C ALA A 74 1.60 -20.02 26.69
N GLY A 75 1.72 -20.80 27.76
CA GLY A 75 2.87 -21.67 28.01
C GLY A 75 2.90 -22.87 27.07
#